data_AF-A0A168LFA2-F1
#
_entry.id   AF-A0A168LFA2-F1
#
_cell.length_a   1.000
_cell.length_b   1.000
_cell.length_c   1.000
_cell.angle_alpha   90.00
_cell.angle_beta   90.00
_cell.angle_gamma   90.00
#
_symmetry.space_group_name_H-M   'P 1'
#
loop_
_entity.id
_entity.type
_entity.pdbx_description
1 polymer ?
#
loop_
_entity_poly.entity_id
_entity_poly.type
_entity_poly.pdbx_seq_one_letter_code
_entity_poly.pdbx_strand_id
1 'polypeptide(L)'
;MHPISHTNTVLPPRLDDTSVLLLGGGQNPTDILGDKADSPLLSPCIEITGYDMPASIMVPMINREEEILLVVQRNPDFFVQLQQQVDEPTFKKFTSTLYAPRLRLDDQDWLWRIEKLLVKISPPMWEKFQVLVDHFPADQQQLQPNIQTPPSPSPVVTPIISTPTFLSARPPLLAQLKEQQNDKSSSSSSSNSTGASSFRYLYEDHGYFFDPRIRNRKSWQSALDPFLQECKLAMKHAEYRLFVHWLFVSSSQVTDEHWECALYESLNHHPILFLKLKDWIDNQVESGENNK
;
A
#
# COMPACT_ATOMS: atom_id res chain seq x y z
N MET A 1 4.80 36.92 -59.06
CA MET A 1 3.55 37.65 -58.75
C MET A 1 2.74 36.79 -57.79
N HIS A 2 2.29 37.41 -56.69
CA HIS A 2 1.63 36.92 -55.47
C HIS A 2 0.35 36.06 -55.68
N PRO A 3 -0.19 35.32 -54.67
CA PRO A 3 -0.30 35.75 -53.27
C PRO A 3 -0.02 34.76 -52.12
N ILE A 4 0.24 35.40 -50.98
CA ILE A 4 0.48 34.90 -49.63
C ILE A 4 -0.88 34.81 -48.92
N SER A 5 -1.17 33.68 -48.28
CA SER A 5 -2.37 33.50 -47.45
C SER A 5 -2.02 33.75 -45.99
N HIS A 6 -2.70 34.72 -45.38
CA HIS A 6 -2.65 35.03 -43.96
C HIS A 6 -3.72 34.21 -43.23
N THR A 7 -3.33 33.42 -42.23
CA THR A 7 -4.26 32.80 -41.27
C THR A 7 -4.20 33.56 -39.95
N ASN A 8 -5.31 34.22 -39.60
CA ASN A 8 -5.54 34.88 -38.33
C ASN A 8 -5.74 33.84 -37.22
N THR A 9 -4.88 33.85 -36.20
CA THR A 9 -5.08 33.09 -34.96
C THR A 9 -5.71 34.02 -33.92
N VAL A 10 -6.98 33.78 -33.60
CA VAL A 10 -7.72 34.48 -32.53
C VAL A 10 -7.47 33.76 -31.21
N LEU A 11 -6.86 34.46 -30.25
CA LEU A 11 -6.66 34.04 -28.86
C LEU A 11 -7.96 34.21 -28.04
N PRO A 12 -8.34 33.24 -27.18
CA PRO A 12 -9.39 33.45 -26.20
C PRO A 12 -8.91 34.26 -24.98
N PRO A 13 -9.83 34.96 -24.28
CA PRO A 13 -9.50 35.93 -23.24
C PRO A 13 -9.06 35.29 -21.92
N ARG A 14 -8.12 35.99 -21.27
CA ARG A 14 -7.71 35.83 -19.87
C ARG A 14 -8.89 36.05 -18.93
N LEU A 15 -9.06 35.15 -17.97
CA LEU A 15 -9.83 35.40 -16.75
C LEU A 15 -8.86 35.87 -15.68
N ASP A 16 -8.84 37.18 -15.47
CA ASP A 16 -8.20 37.82 -14.34
C ASP A 16 -9.18 37.90 -13.16
N ASP A 17 -8.61 37.89 -11.95
CA ASP A 17 -9.14 38.46 -10.70
C ASP A 17 -10.38 37.82 -10.02
N THR A 18 -10.12 36.82 -9.18
CA THR A 18 -10.92 36.59 -7.97
C THR A 18 -10.08 36.94 -6.74
N SER A 19 -10.06 38.23 -6.43
CA SER A 19 -9.54 38.78 -5.17
C SER A 19 -10.49 38.43 -4.03
N VAL A 20 -10.07 37.55 -3.12
CA VAL A 20 -10.79 37.29 -1.86
C VAL A 20 -10.44 38.39 -0.86
N LEU A 21 -11.44 39.22 -0.58
CA LEU A 21 -11.46 40.22 0.48
C LEU A 21 -11.28 39.53 1.85
N LEU A 22 -10.06 39.58 2.39
CA LEU A 22 -9.81 39.28 3.80
C LEU A 22 -10.08 40.56 4.61
N LEU A 23 -11.34 40.73 5.05
CA LEU A 23 -11.70 41.76 6.01
C LEU A 23 -10.97 41.50 7.33
N GLY A 24 -10.17 42.48 7.74
CA GLY A 24 -9.60 42.54 9.07
C GLY A 24 -10.55 43.13 10.12
N GLY A 25 -10.06 43.11 11.35
CA GLY A 25 -10.39 44.10 12.37
C GLY A 25 -11.18 43.57 13.57
N GLY A 26 -10.56 43.59 14.76
CA GLY A 26 -11.31 43.50 16.01
C GLY A 26 -10.53 43.02 17.22
N GLN A 27 -9.46 43.72 17.60
CA GLN A 27 -9.00 43.67 18.99
C GLN A 27 -10.02 44.40 19.88
N ASN A 28 -10.44 43.78 20.98
CA ASN A 28 -10.69 44.48 22.25
C ASN A 28 -10.72 43.47 23.42
N PRO A 29 -10.09 43.80 24.56
CA PRO A 29 -10.12 43.00 25.78
C PRO A 29 -11.24 43.50 26.70
N THR A 30 -12.11 42.60 27.16
CA THR A 30 -13.00 42.91 28.28
C THR A 30 -13.06 41.71 29.22
N ASP A 31 -12.42 41.87 30.37
CA ASP A 31 -12.66 41.10 31.58
C ASP A 31 -14.15 41.08 31.90
N ILE A 32 -14.77 39.89 31.86
CA ILE A 32 -16.03 39.62 32.55
C ILE A 32 -15.89 38.28 33.27
N LEU A 33 -15.71 38.39 34.58
CA LEU A 33 -15.95 37.35 35.57
C LEU A 33 -17.42 36.91 35.46
N GLY A 34 -17.66 35.68 35.02
CA GLY A 34 -19.01 35.12 34.91
C GLY A 34 -18.98 33.60 35.00
N ASP A 35 -19.63 33.08 36.03
CA ASP A 35 -19.82 31.67 36.37
C ASP A 35 -19.99 30.76 35.14
N LYS A 36 -19.01 29.87 34.97
CA LYS A 36 -18.98 28.89 33.89
C LYS A 36 -19.74 27.65 34.36
N ALA A 37 -21.05 27.67 34.16
CA ALA A 37 -21.87 26.47 34.25
C ALA A 37 -21.37 25.44 33.22
N ASP A 38 -21.10 24.23 33.71
CA ASP A 38 -20.65 23.07 32.96
C ASP A 38 -21.62 22.74 31.81
N SER A 39 -21.35 23.27 30.63
CA SER A 39 -21.97 22.80 29.40
C SER A 39 -21.23 21.53 28.97
N PRO A 40 -21.86 20.35 29.02
CA PRO A 40 -21.22 19.12 28.58
C PRO A 40 -20.85 19.28 27.10
N LEU A 41 -19.54 19.12 26.83
CA LEU A 41 -18.96 19.04 25.49
C LEU A 41 -19.47 17.78 24.79
N LEU A 42 -20.74 17.80 24.38
CA LEU A 42 -21.30 16.82 23.47
C LEU A 42 -20.64 17.09 22.12
N SER A 43 -19.57 16.32 21.85
CA SER A 43 -19.00 16.20 20.51
C SER A 43 -20.16 16.04 19.52
N PRO A 44 -20.24 16.86 18.46
CA PRO A 44 -21.29 16.72 17.47
C PRO A 44 -21.25 15.29 16.93
N CYS A 45 -22.28 14.50 17.25
CA CYS A 45 -22.50 13.21 16.63
C CYS A 45 -22.74 13.48 15.14
N ILE A 46 -21.72 13.30 14.33
CA ILE A 46 -21.87 13.23 12.88
C ILE A 46 -22.60 11.91 12.64
N GLU A 47 -23.91 12.02 12.47
CA GLU A 47 -24.75 10.92 12.02
C GLU A 47 -24.35 10.63 10.57
N ILE A 48 -23.44 9.67 10.39
CA ILE A 48 -23.07 9.17 9.07
C ILE A 48 -24.27 8.38 8.56
N THR A 49 -25.17 9.07 7.88
CA THR A 49 -26.26 8.43 7.15
C THR A 49 -25.60 7.55 6.08
N GLY A 50 -25.84 6.24 6.13
CA GLY A 50 -25.24 5.25 5.20
C GLY A 50 -25.62 5.42 3.73
N TYR A 51 -26.22 6.55 3.35
CA TYR A 51 -26.59 6.94 2.00
C TYR A 51 -25.49 7.73 1.26
N ASP A 52 -24.47 8.21 1.98
CA ASP A 52 -23.35 8.98 1.41
C ASP A 52 -22.04 8.18 1.30
N MET A 53 -22.14 6.84 1.31
CA MET A 53 -21.01 6.01 0.92
C MET A 53 -20.90 6.11 -0.60
N PRO A 54 -19.82 6.71 -1.16
CA PRO A 54 -19.70 6.82 -2.60
C PRO A 54 -19.75 5.41 -3.20
N ALA A 55 -20.50 5.23 -4.28
CA ALA A 55 -20.61 3.97 -5.04
C ALA A 55 -19.27 3.47 -5.65
N SER A 56 -18.15 4.07 -5.20
CA SER A 56 -16.79 3.90 -5.68
C SER A 56 -15.88 3.21 -4.66
N ILE A 57 -16.37 2.77 -3.48
CA ILE A 57 -15.55 1.91 -2.60
C ILE A 57 -15.60 0.48 -3.15
N MET A 58 -15.13 0.29 -4.38
CA MET A 58 -14.77 -1.04 -4.86
C MET A 58 -13.62 -1.52 -3.99
N VAL A 59 -13.76 -2.70 -3.40
CA VAL A 59 -12.69 -3.30 -2.61
C VAL A 59 -11.52 -3.56 -3.58
N PRO A 60 -10.32 -3.01 -3.30
CA PRO A 60 -9.19 -3.23 -4.18
C PRO A 60 -8.92 -4.74 -4.29
N MET A 61 -8.96 -5.27 -5.52
CA MET A 61 -8.52 -6.65 -5.78
C MET A 61 -7.04 -6.72 -5.37
N ILE A 62 -6.67 -7.56 -4.42
CA ILE A 62 -5.28 -7.59 -3.94
C ILE A 62 -4.40 -8.20 -5.04
N ASN A 63 -4.88 -9.26 -5.69
CA ASN A 63 -4.21 -9.96 -6.78
C ASN A 63 -5.14 -10.07 -8.01
N ARG A 64 -5.27 -8.95 -8.74
CA ARG A 64 -6.21 -8.79 -9.86
C ARG A 64 -6.12 -9.92 -10.88
N GLU A 65 -4.91 -10.33 -11.24
CA GLU A 65 -4.66 -11.36 -12.25
C GLU A 65 -5.29 -12.71 -11.85
N GLU A 66 -5.09 -13.14 -10.60
CA GLU A 66 -5.64 -14.39 -10.09
C GLU A 66 -7.15 -14.28 -9.82
N GLU A 67 -7.57 -13.16 -9.23
CA GLU A 67 -8.97 -12.95 -8.87
C GLU A 67 -9.86 -12.85 -10.12
N ILE A 68 -9.42 -12.17 -11.20
CA ILE A 68 -10.19 -12.11 -12.46
C ILE A 68 -10.31 -13.48 -13.12
N LEU A 69 -9.28 -14.32 -13.05
CA LEU A 69 -9.37 -15.70 -13.55
C LEU A 69 -10.47 -16.48 -12.79
N LEU A 70 -10.55 -16.30 -11.47
CA LEU A 70 -11.59 -16.92 -10.64
C LEU A 70 -12.98 -16.35 -10.94
N VAL A 71 -13.10 -15.04 -11.16
CA VAL A 71 -14.36 -14.39 -11.55
C VAL A 71 -14.87 -14.97 -12.87
N VAL A 72 -13.98 -15.14 -13.86
CA VAL A 72 -14.34 -15.75 -15.15
C VAL A 72 -14.74 -17.21 -14.99
N GLN A 73 -13.97 -17.97 -14.23
CA GLN A 73 -14.23 -19.40 -14.01
C GLN A 73 -15.56 -19.66 -13.31
N ARG A 74 -15.94 -18.82 -12.35
CA ARG A 74 -17.19 -18.97 -11.58
C ARG A 74 -18.43 -18.52 -12.33
N ASN A 75 -18.28 -17.61 -13.28
CA ASN A 75 -19.40 -16.95 -13.95
C ASN A 75 -19.38 -17.14 -15.48
N PRO A 76 -19.23 -18.38 -15.99
CA PRO A 76 -19.06 -18.62 -17.43
C PRO A 76 -20.24 -18.08 -18.26
N ASP A 77 -21.46 -18.18 -17.72
CA ASP A 77 -22.68 -17.73 -18.41
C ASP A 77 -22.66 -16.23 -18.73
N PHE A 78 -22.09 -15.41 -17.84
CA PHE A 78 -21.95 -13.97 -18.07
C PHE A 78 -21.03 -13.70 -19.27
N PHE A 79 -19.88 -14.36 -19.34
CA PHE A 79 -18.90 -14.15 -20.41
C PHE A 79 -19.38 -14.73 -21.73
N VAL A 80 -20.11 -15.85 -21.72
CA VAL A 80 -20.78 -16.41 -22.91
C VAL A 80 -21.85 -15.45 -23.43
N GLN A 81 -22.69 -14.90 -22.54
CA GLN A 81 -23.69 -13.91 -22.91
C GLN A 81 -23.04 -12.64 -23.49
N LEU A 82 -21.96 -12.17 -22.88
CA LEU A 82 -21.19 -11.03 -23.36
C LEU A 82 -20.60 -11.31 -24.76
N GLN A 83 -20.03 -12.49 -24.96
CA GLN A 83 -19.49 -12.88 -26.27
C GLN A 83 -20.57 -12.92 -27.36
N GLN A 84 -21.80 -13.32 -27.02
CA GLN A 84 -22.92 -13.38 -27.97
C GLN A 84 -23.48 -11.99 -28.33
N GLN A 85 -23.36 -11.00 -27.45
CA GLN A 85 -23.91 -9.65 -27.66
C GLN A 85 -22.95 -8.71 -28.37
N VAL A 86 -21.68 -9.08 -28.50
CA VAL A 86 -20.60 -8.19 -28.90
C VAL A 86 -19.91 -8.75 -30.14
N ASP A 87 -19.52 -7.88 -31.07
CA ASP A 87 -18.72 -8.29 -32.22
C ASP A 87 -17.36 -8.84 -31.79
N GLU A 88 -16.82 -9.79 -32.56
CA GLU A 88 -15.56 -10.47 -32.27
C GLU A 88 -14.37 -9.51 -31.98
N PRO A 89 -14.14 -8.42 -32.74
CA PRO A 89 -13.02 -7.52 -32.43
C PRO A 89 -13.25 -6.73 -31.13
N THR A 90 -14.48 -6.32 -30.81
CA THR A 90 -14.79 -5.66 -29.53
C THR A 90 -14.67 -6.63 -28.38
N PHE A 91 -15.12 -7.88 -28.52
CA PHE A 91 -14.93 -8.92 -27.50
C PHE A 91 -13.44 -9.21 -27.27
N LYS A 92 -12.65 -9.35 -28.33
CA LYS A 92 -11.19 -9.51 -28.23
C LYS A 92 -10.52 -8.35 -27.49
N LYS A 93 -10.96 -7.11 -27.73
CA LYS A 93 -10.49 -5.93 -27.01
C LYS A 93 -10.87 -5.96 -25.53
N PHE A 94 -12.10 -6.37 -25.23
CA PHE A 94 -12.56 -6.59 -23.86
C PHE A 94 -11.68 -7.64 -23.15
N THR A 95 -11.49 -8.82 -23.74
CA THR A 95 -10.66 -9.89 -23.18
C THR A 95 -9.21 -9.46 -22.96
N SER A 96 -8.64 -8.70 -23.91
CA SER A 96 -7.29 -8.16 -23.77
C SER A 96 -7.17 -7.13 -22.64
N THR A 97 -8.23 -6.39 -22.35
CA THR A 97 -8.27 -5.44 -21.22
C THR A 97 -8.47 -6.19 -19.92
N LEU A 98 -9.39 -7.15 -19.90
CA LEU A 98 -9.75 -7.96 -18.73
C LEU A 98 -8.52 -8.70 -18.17
N TYR A 99 -7.71 -9.33 -19.03
CA TYR A 99 -6.49 -10.03 -18.64
C TYR A 99 -5.21 -9.18 -18.77
N ALA A 100 -5.33 -7.86 -18.87
CA ALA A 100 -4.15 -7.00 -18.85
C ALA A 100 -3.47 -7.13 -17.48
N PRO A 101 -2.15 -7.40 -17.42
CA PRO A 101 -1.40 -7.36 -16.16
C PRO A 101 -1.50 -5.97 -15.52
N ARG A 102 -1.52 -5.89 -14.19
CA ARG A 102 -1.50 -4.62 -13.44
C ARG A 102 -0.32 -3.75 -13.83
N LEU A 103 0.77 -4.39 -14.22
CA LEU A 103 1.99 -3.79 -14.77
C LEU A 103 1.78 -3.01 -16.08
N ARG A 104 0.76 -3.35 -16.86
CA ARG A 104 0.46 -2.68 -18.15
C ARG A 104 -0.69 -1.69 -18.05
N LEU A 105 -1.51 -1.83 -17.02
CA LEU A 105 -2.75 -1.10 -16.88
C LEU A 105 -3.08 -1.05 -15.40
N ASP A 106 -2.96 0.12 -14.78
CA ASP A 106 -3.33 0.29 -13.38
C ASP A 106 -4.82 -0.03 -13.16
N ASP A 107 -5.23 -0.18 -11.90
CA ASP A 107 -6.59 -0.64 -11.59
C ASP A 107 -7.67 0.38 -11.97
N GLN A 108 -7.36 1.68 -11.88
CA GLN A 108 -8.31 2.75 -12.22
C GLN A 108 -8.54 2.80 -13.73
N ASP A 109 -7.45 2.74 -14.50
CA ASP A 109 -7.46 2.72 -15.95
C ASP A 109 -8.06 1.42 -16.50
N TRP A 110 -7.78 0.29 -15.84
CA TRP A 110 -8.37 -1.02 -16.15
C TRP A 110 -9.89 -0.98 -15.98
N LEU A 111 -10.35 -0.52 -14.82
CA LEU A 111 -11.78 -0.45 -14.51
C LEU A 111 -12.50 0.51 -15.46
N TRP A 112 -11.92 1.70 -15.71
CA TRP A 112 -12.49 2.69 -16.62
C TRP A 112 -12.61 2.17 -18.07
N ARG A 113 -11.62 1.41 -18.55
CA ARG A 113 -11.69 0.81 -19.90
C ARG A 113 -12.74 -0.28 -19.99
N ILE A 114 -12.89 -1.10 -18.96
CA ILE A 114 -13.93 -2.13 -18.90
C ILE A 114 -15.31 -1.48 -18.83
N GLU A 115 -15.50 -0.47 -17.98
CA GLU A 115 -16.73 0.32 -17.88
C GLU A 115 -17.10 0.90 -19.25
N LYS A 116 -16.18 1.61 -19.90
CA LYS A 116 -16.43 2.25 -21.19
C LYS A 116 -16.84 1.24 -22.28
N LEU A 117 -16.29 0.03 -22.25
CA LEU A 117 -16.68 -1.04 -23.18
C LEU A 117 -18.07 -1.58 -22.83
N LEU A 118 -18.31 -1.94 -21.56
CA LEU A 118 -19.56 -2.57 -21.13
C LEU A 118 -20.74 -1.61 -21.16
N VAL A 119 -20.59 -0.36 -20.72
CA VAL A 119 -21.63 0.68 -20.80
C VAL A 119 -22.04 0.96 -22.25
N LYS A 120 -21.08 0.93 -23.19
CA LYS A 120 -21.36 1.10 -24.62
C LYS A 120 -22.18 -0.06 -25.20
N ILE A 121 -21.96 -1.28 -24.72
CA ILE A 121 -22.70 -2.47 -25.14
C ILE A 121 -24.09 -2.47 -24.49
N SER A 122 -24.12 -2.38 -23.17
CA SER A 122 -25.33 -2.45 -22.35
C SER A 122 -25.02 -2.02 -20.91
N PRO A 123 -25.56 -0.90 -20.40
CA PRO A 123 -25.34 -0.46 -19.01
C PRO A 123 -25.65 -1.55 -17.95
N PRO A 124 -26.72 -2.37 -18.08
CA PRO A 124 -26.94 -3.50 -17.18
C PRO A 124 -25.83 -4.56 -17.14
N MET A 125 -25.03 -4.70 -18.22
CA MET A 125 -23.88 -5.61 -18.18
C MET A 125 -22.74 -5.07 -17.33
N TRP A 126 -22.56 -3.75 -17.30
CA TRP A 126 -21.60 -3.11 -16.42
C TRP A 126 -21.96 -3.32 -14.95
N GLU A 127 -23.21 -3.05 -14.57
CA GLU A 127 -23.70 -3.27 -13.20
C GLU A 127 -23.50 -4.73 -12.75
N LYS A 128 -23.82 -5.69 -13.63
CA LYS A 128 -23.55 -7.11 -13.35
C LYS A 128 -22.06 -7.39 -13.15
N PHE A 129 -21.20 -6.83 -14.00
CA PHE A 129 -19.75 -7.01 -13.87
C PHE A 129 -19.22 -6.44 -12.54
N GLN A 130 -19.72 -5.27 -12.10
CA GLN A 130 -19.35 -4.69 -10.80
C GLN A 130 -19.71 -5.65 -9.67
N VAL A 131 -20.93 -6.20 -9.67
CA VAL A 131 -21.35 -7.20 -8.66
C VAL A 131 -20.42 -8.41 -8.65
N LEU A 132 -19.98 -8.89 -9.82
CA LEU A 132 -19.07 -10.04 -9.93
C LEU A 132 -17.68 -9.76 -9.35
N VAL A 133 -17.17 -8.53 -9.50
CA VAL A 133 -15.86 -8.13 -8.98
C VAL A 133 -15.92 -7.79 -7.49
N ASP A 134 -16.98 -7.13 -7.03
CA ASP A 134 -17.16 -6.75 -5.63
C ASP A 134 -17.50 -7.95 -4.72
N HIS A 135 -18.22 -8.95 -5.23
CA HIS A 135 -18.57 -10.15 -4.45
C HIS A 135 -17.47 -11.20 -4.51
N PHE A 136 -16.26 -10.86 -4.06
CA PHE A 136 -15.26 -11.88 -3.76
C PHE A 136 -15.55 -12.45 -2.36
N PRO A 137 -16.04 -13.71 -2.22
CA PRO A 137 -16.38 -14.27 -0.92
C PRO A 137 -15.12 -14.35 -0.05
N ALA A 138 -15.11 -13.59 1.05
CA ALA A 138 -14.02 -13.59 2.03
C ALA A 138 -13.72 -15.00 2.57
N ASP A 139 -14.69 -15.91 2.50
CA ASP A 139 -14.61 -17.29 2.96
C ASP A 139 -13.54 -18.13 2.23
N GLN A 140 -13.07 -17.73 1.04
CA GLN A 140 -11.99 -18.45 0.34
C GLN A 140 -10.57 -18.02 0.72
N GLN A 141 -10.38 -16.89 1.43
CA GLN A 141 -9.05 -16.50 1.93
C GLN A 141 -8.58 -17.36 3.12
N GLN A 142 -9.45 -18.21 3.69
CA GLN A 142 -9.10 -19.11 4.81
C GLN A 142 -8.60 -20.51 4.39
N LEU A 143 -8.52 -20.83 3.10
CA LEU A 143 -7.96 -22.11 2.63
C LEU A 143 -6.42 -22.08 2.49
N GLN A 144 -5.73 -21.30 3.32
CA GLN A 144 -4.33 -21.61 3.60
C GLN A 144 -4.28 -22.97 4.32
N PRO A 145 -3.36 -23.88 3.95
CA PRO A 145 -3.27 -25.19 4.57
C PRO A 145 -2.98 -25.01 6.05
N ASN A 146 -4.01 -25.24 6.88
CA ASN A 146 -3.87 -25.37 8.32
C ASN A 146 -2.86 -26.50 8.56
N ILE A 147 -1.63 -26.15 8.92
CA ILE A 147 -0.61 -27.11 9.34
C ILE A 147 -1.16 -27.72 10.63
N GLN A 148 -1.71 -28.93 10.49
CA GLN A 148 -2.22 -29.76 11.56
C GLN A 148 -1.08 -29.97 12.58
N THR A 149 -1.18 -29.28 13.71
CA THR A 149 -0.35 -29.54 14.89
C THR A 149 -0.63 -30.98 15.34
N PRO A 150 0.40 -31.82 15.55
CA PRO A 150 0.20 -33.19 16.04
C PRO A 150 -0.47 -33.18 17.43
N PRO A 151 -1.28 -34.21 17.74
CA PRO A 151 -2.03 -34.28 18.98
C PRO A 151 -1.07 -34.37 20.18
N SER A 152 -1.11 -33.34 21.02
CA SER A 152 -0.47 -33.34 22.34
C SER A 152 -1.10 -34.43 23.22
N PRO A 153 -0.32 -35.28 23.89
CA PRO A 153 -0.83 -36.25 24.84
C PRO A 153 -1.35 -35.55 26.11
N SER A 154 -2.54 -35.96 26.55
CA SER A 154 -3.28 -35.44 27.71
C SER A 154 -2.50 -35.54 29.03
N PRO A 155 -2.59 -34.54 29.93
CA PRO A 155 -2.17 -34.69 31.31
C PRO A 155 -3.26 -35.34 32.17
N VAL A 156 -2.79 -36.17 33.09
CA VAL A 156 -3.52 -36.92 34.11
C VAL A 156 -4.25 -35.99 35.08
N VAL A 157 -5.44 -36.39 35.48
CA VAL A 157 -6.32 -35.77 36.48
C VAL A 157 -5.72 -35.90 37.88
N THR A 158 -5.61 -34.80 38.62
CA THR A 158 -5.51 -34.80 40.09
C THR A 158 -6.35 -33.67 40.70
N PRO A 159 -6.91 -33.85 41.92
CA PRO A 159 -8.01 -33.04 42.44
C PRO A 159 -7.57 -31.84 43.30
N ILE A 160 -8.25 -30.71 43.04
CA ILE A 160 -8.82 -29.70 43.95
C ILE A 160 -8.10 -29.41 45.28
N ILE A 161 -7.39 -28.28 45.34
CA ILE A 161 -7.21 -27.48 46.56
C ILE A 161 -7.49 -26.02 46.22
N SER A 162 -8.46 -25.43 46.93
CA SER A 162 -8.90 -24.04 46.82
C SER A 162 -7.92 -23.09 47.50
N THR A 163 -7.48 -22.04 46.80
CA THR A 163 -6.81 -20.87 47.39
C THR A 163 -7.18 -19.58 46.65
N PRO A 164 -7.21 -18.43 47.34
CA PRO A 164 -7.95 -17.24 46.93
C PRO A 164 -7.21 -16.37 45.92
N THR A 165 -8.01 -15.74 45.06
CA THR A 165 -7.65 -14.80 44.00
C THR A 165 -7.00 -13.53 44.55
N PHE A 166 -5.71 -13.35 44.28
CA PHE A 166 -5.07 -12.04 44.28
C PHE A 166 -5.03 -11.49 42.85
N LEU A 167 -5.45 -10.24 42.70
CA LEU A 167 -5.38 -9.44 41.47
C LEU A 167 -3.91 -9.32 41.02
N SER A 168 -3.52 -10.10 40.02
CA SER A 168 -2.19 -10.04 39.42
C SER A 168 -2.24 -9.24 38.12
N ALA A 169 -1.38 -8.23 38.05
CA ALA A 169 -1.30 -7.25 36.99
C ALA A 169 -0.98 -7.87 35.63
N ARG A 170 -1.56 -7.27 34.60
CA ARG A 170 -1.39 -7.55 33.17
C ARG A 170 0.11 -7.53 32.78
N PRO A 171 0.67 -8.60 32.17
CA PRO A 171 2.04 -8.58 31.68
C PRO A 171 2.17 -7.70 30.41
N PRO A 172 3.36 -7.16 30.12
CA PRO A 172 3.59 -6.36 28.92
C PRO A 172 3.59 -7.22 27.65
N LEU A 173 3.04 -6.64 26.57
CA LEU A 173 2.85 -7.17 25.20
C LEU A 173 4.11 -7.70 24.48
N LEU A 174 5.26 -7.77 25.16
CA LEU A 174 6.55 -8.18 24.60
C LEU A 174 6.84 -9.69 24.70
N ALA A 175 6.07 -10.46 25.48
CA ALA A 175 6.30 -11.89 25.66
C ALA A 175 5.64 -12.77 24.59
N GLN A 176 4.68 -12.26 23.82
CA GLN A 176 3.93 -13.06 22.84
C GLN A 176 4.60 -13.18 21.46
N LEU A 177 5.71 -12.47 21.24
CA LEU A 177 6.44 -12.50 19.96
C LEU A 177 7.56 -13.55 19.91
N LYS A 178 7.79 -14.31 20.98
CA LYS A 178 8.95 -15.21 21.10
C LYS A 178 8.68 -16.69 20.83
N GLU A 179 7.44 -17.05 20.49
CA GLU A 179 7.02 -18.45 20.33
C GLU A 179 6.60 -18.78 18.89
N GLN A 180 7.38 -18.30 17.91
CA GLN A 180 7.21 -18.66 16.49
C GLN A 180 8.53 -18.85 15.73
N GLN A 181 9.65 -19.07 16.42
CA GLN A 181 10.93 -19.41 15.79
C GLN A 181 11.58 -20.61 16.47
N ASN A 182 11.03 -21.80 16.23
CA ASN A 182 11.85 -22.99 16.20
C ASN A 182 11.28 -23.96 15.15
N ASP A 183 12.19 -24.68 14.49
CA ASP A 183 11.97 -25.72 13.49
C ASP A 183 11.90 -25.28 12.02
N LYS A 184 13.08 -25.12 11.40
CA LYS A 184 13.36 -25.80 10.12
C LYS A 184 14.85 -25.79 9.76
N SER A 185 15.46 -26.97 9.84
CA SER A 185 16.74 -27.28 9.21
C SER A 185 16.64 -28.64 8.54
N SER A 186 16.47 -28.66 7.21
CA SER A 186 17.05 -29.67 6.30
C SER A 186 16.49 -29.59 4.88
N SER A 187 17.40 -29.46 3.89
CA SER A 187 17.39 -29.93 2.49
C SER A 187 16.28 -29.42 1.55
N SER A 188 16.48 -29.13 0.25
CA SER A 188 17.56 -29.42 -0.70
C SER A 188 17.38 -28.56 -1.95
N SER A 189 18.51 -28.28 -2.59
CA SER A 189 18.73 -27.65 -3.90
C SER A 189 17.80 -28.06 -5.04
N SER A 190 17.30 -27.06 -5.77
CA SER A 190 16.86 -27.17 -7.16
C SER A 190 17.07 -25.82 -7.87
N SER A 191 17.52 -25.90 -9.11
CA SER A 191 18.04 -24.84 -9.99
C SER A 191 17.08 -23.68 -10.21
N ASN A 192 17.48 -22.47 -9.78
CA ASN A 192 16.75 -21.23 -10.03
C ASN A 192 17.02 -20.71 -11.44
N SER A 193 15.98 -20.72 -12.27
CA SER A 193 15.83 -19.70 -13.31
C SER A 193 15.73 -18.34 -12.59
N THR A 194 16.58 -17.40 -12.98
CA THR A 194 16.49 -16.00 -12.55
C THR A 194 15.20 -15.40 -13.09
N GLY A 195 14.09 -15.66 -12.40
CA GLY A 195 12.88 -14.86 -12.49
C GLY A 195 13.30 -13.46 -12.08
N ALA A 196 13.44 -12.57 -13.06
CA ALA A 196 13.65 -11.16 -12.83
C ALA A 196 12.52 -10.70 -11.91
N SER A 197 12.92 -10.42 -10.68
CA SER A 197 12.09 -10.02 -9.55
C SER A 197 10.98 -9.09 -10.01
N SER A 198 9.74 -9.40 -9.63
CA SER A 198 8.49 -8.63 -9.85
C SER A 198 8.57 -7.14 -9.39
N PHE A 199 9.73 -6.72 -8.91
CA PHE A 199 10.02 -5.47 -8.24
C PHE A 199 10.65 -4.42 -9.14
N ARG A 200 11.07 -4.77 -10.38
CA ARG A 200 11.51 -3.78 -11.37
C ARG A 200 10.43 -2.73 -11.68
N TYR A 201 9.16 -3.10 -11.49
CA TYR A 201 8.00 -2.28 -11.82
C TYR A 201 7.66 -1.20 -10.79
N LEU A 202 8.15 -1.28 -9.54
CA LEU A 202 7.94 -0.19 -8.57
C LEU A 202 8.89 1.00 -8.83
N TYR A 203 10.01 0.77 -9.52
CA TYR A 203 11.00 1.81 -9.85
C TYR A 203 10.58 2.70 -11.03
N GLU A 204 9.86 2.14 -12.00
CA GLU A 204 9.60 2.83 -13.27
C GLU A 204 8.62 4.02 -13.12
N ASP A 205 7.74 4.01 -12.11
CA ASP A 205 6.71 5.05 -11.92
C ASP A 205 6.93 5.99 -10.73
N HIS A 206 7.75 5.63 -9.74
CA HIS A 206 7.90 6.42 -8.50
C HIS A 206 9.31 6.97 -8.24
N GLY A 207 10.26 6.69 -9.14
CA GLY A 207 11.67 7.03 -8.92
C GLY A 207 12.28 6.21 -7.78
N TYR A 208 13.43 6.66 -7.28
CA TYR A 208 14.11 6.01 -6.16
C TYR A 208 13.31 6.23 -4.85
N PHE A 209 12.96 5.15 -4.14
CA PHE A 209 12.33 5.22 -2.80
C PHE A 209 13.26 5.86 -1.76
N PHE A 210 14.57 5.65 -1.93
CA PHE A 210 15.60 6.26 -1.10
C PHE A 210 16.43 7.21 -1.96
N ASP A 211 16.57 8.47 -1.54
CA ASP A 211 17.38 9.43 -2.30
C ASP A 211 18.86 8.98 -2.35
N PRO A 212 19.42 8.67 -3.54
CA PRO A 212 20.78 8.15 -3.66
C PRO A 212 21.85 9.15 -3.20
N ARG A 213 21.52 10.45 -3.14
CA ARG A 213 22.43 11.51 -2.69
C ARG A 213 22.94 11.27 -1.27
N ILE A 214 22.19 10.51 -0.45
CA ILE A 214 22.61 10.18 0.91
C ILE A 214 23.93 9.39 0.93
N ARG A 215 24.16 8.50 -0.04
CA ARG A 215 25.35 7.62 -0.10
C ARG A 215 26.67 8.38 -0.18
N ASN A 216 26.64 9.57 -0.77
CA ASN A 216 27.84 10.38 -1.00
C ASN A 216 28.18 11.29 0.19
N ARG A 217 27.29 11.39 1.19
CA ARG A 217 27.54 12.18 2.39
C ARG A 217 28.34 11.33 3.39
N LYS A 218 29.33 11.89 4.08
CA LYS A 218 30.08 11.17 5.13
C LYS A 218 29.56 11.42 6.54
N SER A 219 28.87 12.54 6.73
CA SER A 219 28.44 13.05 8.03
C SER A 219 27.24 12.32 8.64
N TRP A 220 26.53 11.49 7.86
CA TRP A 220 25.29 10.87 8.33
C TRP A 220 25.50 9.58 9.11
N GLN A 221 26.68 8.96 9.00
CA GLN A 221 26.94 7.66 9.62
C GLN A 221 26.76 7.69 11.14
N SER A 222 27.19 8.77 11.81
CA SER A 222 27.05 8.92 13.26
C SER A 222 25.61 9.16 13.72
N ALA A 223 24.77 9.78 12.87
CA ALA A 223 23.38 10.03 13.21
C ALA A 223 22.50 8.77 13.09
N LEU A 224 23.02 7.73 12.46
CA LEU A 224 22.29 6.48 12.20
C LEU A 224 22.45 5.45 13.33
N ASP A 225 23.38 5.65 14.27
CA ASP A 225 23.65 4.69 15.35
C ASP A 225 22.38 4.26 16.14
N PRO A 226 21.46 5.17 16.54
CA PRO A 226 20.24 4.77 17.23
C PRO A 226 19.35 3.84 16.39
N PHE A 227 19.21 4.16 15.10
CA PHE A 227 18.43 3.35 14.16
C PHE A 227 19.08 1.98 13.93
N LEU A 228 20.41 1.92 13.81
CA LEU A 228 21.13 0.65 13.65
C LEU A 228 21.01 -0.27 14.87
N GLN A 229 20.90 0.29 16.08
CA GLN A 229 20.61 -0.52 17.28
C GLN A 229 19.20 -1.10 17.23
N GLU A 230 18.21 -0.32 16.76
CA GLU A 230 16.85 -0.83 16.58
C GLU A 230 16.78 -1.96 15.55
N CYS A 231 17.42 -1.78 14.39
CA CYS A 231 17.55 -2.84 13.38
C CYS A 231 18.21 -4.10 13.94
N LYS A 232 19.26 -3.95 14.74
CA LYS A 232 19.97 -5.08 15.35
C LYS A 232 19.09 -5.88 16.32
N LEU A 233 18.14 -5.22 16.99
CA LEU A 233 17.19 -5.88 17.89
C LEU A 233 16.03 -6.54 17.14
N ALA A 234 15.62 -5.97 16.01
CA ALA A 234 14.45 -6.41 15.26
C ALA A 234 14.75 -7.48 14.19
N MET A 235 15.96 -7.48 13.61
CA MET A 235 16.34 -8.36 12.50
C MET A 235 17.17 -9.55 13.00
N LYS A 236 17.16 -10.67 12.24
CA LYS A 236 18.11 -11.76 12.53
C LYS A 236 19.53 -11.30 12.26
N HIS A 237 20.50 -11.89 12.95
CA HIS A 237 21.90 -11.49 12.83
C HIS A 237 22.43 -11.51 11.38
N ALA A 238 22.06 -12.51 10.59
CA ALA A 238 22.48 -12.61 9.18
C ALA A 238 21.83 -11.52 8.30
N GLU A 239 20.53 -11.30 8.46
CA GLU A 239 19.76 -10.27 7.75
C GLU A 239 20.28 -8.87 8.10
N TYR A 240 20.52 -8.59 9.38
CA TYR A 240 21.12 -7.35 9.85
C TYR A 240 22.49 -7.08 9.23
N ARG A 241 23.36 -8.10 9.15
CA ARG A 241 24.69 -7.95 8.54
C ARG A 241 24.61 -7.62 7.05
N LEU A 242 23.69 -8.24 6.32
CA LEU A 242 23.44 -7.94 4.91
C LEU A 242 22.90 -6.52 4.74
N PHE A 243 21.91 -6.15 5.55
CA PHE A 243 21.35 -4.80 5.55
C PHE A 243 22.43 -3.73 5.78
N VAL A 244 23.25 -3.89 6.82
CA VAL A 244 24.36 -2.96 7.13
C VAL A 244 25.38 -2.92 5.99
N HIS A 245 25.70 -4.07 5.38
CA HIS A 245 26.59 -4.11 4.23
C HIS A 245 26.06 -3.27 3.07
N TRP A 246 24.80 -3.45 2.69
CA TRP A 246 24.17 -2.69 1.61
C TRP A 246 24.02 -1.21 1.95
N LEU A 247 23.68 -0.88 3.19
CA LEU A 247 23.54 0.50 3.64
C LEU A 247 24.85 1.30 3.51
N PHE A 248 25.99 0.66 3.72
CA PHE A 248 27.31 1.30 3.66
C PHE A 248 28.14 0.97 2.41
N VAL A 249 27.58 0.25 1.43
CA VAL A 249 28.32 -0.08 0.21
C VAL A 249 28.59 1.19 -0.60
N SER A 250 29.83 1.36 -1.06
CA SER A 250 30.25 2.56 -1.78
C SER A 250 29.50 2.70 -3.11
N SER A 251 29.16 3.94 -3.49
CA SER A 251 28.54 4.26 -4.80
C SER A 251 29.41 3.87 -5.98
N SER A 252 30.72 3.69 -5.79
CA SER A 252 31.61 3.17 -6.83
C SER A 252 31.51 1.66 -7.06
N GLN A 253 30.93 0.91 -6.11
CA GLN A 253 30.85 -0.55 -6.18
C GLN A 253 29.50 -1.06 -6.70
N VAL A 254 28.43 -0.29 -6.47
CA VAL A 254 27.05 -0.71 -6.70
C VAL A 254 26.25 0.48 -7.23
N THR A 255 25.48 0.27 -8.30
CA THR A 255 24.59 1.29 -8.87
C THR A 255 23.46 1.63 -7.90
N ASP A 256 22.88 2.82 -8.04
CA ASP A 256 21.85 3.28 -7.10
C ASP A 256 20.59 2.41 -7.15
N GLU A 257 20.22 1.90 -8.33
CA GLU A 257 19.09 0.99 -8.49
C GLU A 257 19.32 -0.33 -7.75
N HIS A 258 20.55 -0.86 -7.80
CA HIS A 258 20.86 -2.13 -7.15
C HIS A 258 20.99 -1.97 -5.63
N TRP A 259 21.56 -0.86 -5.19
CA TRP A 259 21.67 -0.50 -3.78
C TRP A 259 20.28 -0.42 -3.14
N GLU A 260 19.38 0.32 -3.76
CA GLU A 260 18.03 0.51 -3.23
C GLU A 260 17.23 -0.80 -3.27
N CYS A 261 17.34 -1.61 -4.34
CA CYS A 261 16.72 -2.93 -4.41
C CYS A 261 17.16 -3.80 -3.22
N ALA A 262 18.46 -3.80 -2.93
CA ALA A 262 19.02 -4.60 -1.84
C ALA A 262 18.57 -4.11 -0.45
N LEU A 263 18.43 -2.80 -0.26
CA LEU A 263 17.88 -2.24 0.97
C LEU A 263 16.40 -2.60 1.14
N TYR A 264 15.61 -2.50 0.07
CA TYR A 264 14.21 -2.87 0.08
C TYR A 264 14.04 -4.36 0.41
N GLU A 265 14.75 -5.25 -0.27
CA GLU A 265 14.71 -6.69 0.01
C GLU A 265 15.10 -7.00 1.47
N SER A 266 16.11 -6.30 2.00
CA SER A 266 16.54 -6.45 3.39
C SER A 266 15.48 -6.01 4.41
N LEU A 267 14.65 -5.04 4.05
CA LEU A 267 13.65 -4.43 4.93
C LEU A 267 12.20 -4.87 4.63
N ASN A 268 11.98 -5.69 3.61
CA ASN A 268 10.64 -6.10 3.16
C ASN A 268 9.82 -6.79 4.27
N HIS A 269 10.48 -7.53 5.17
CA HIS A 269 9.85 -8.18 6.31
C HIS A 269 9.70 -7.26 7.55
N HIS A 270 10.17 -6.02 7.44
CA HIS A 270 10.24 -5.05 8.54
C HIS A 270 9.71 -3.67 8.10
N PRO A 271 8.41 -3.55 7.77
CA PRO A 271 7.83 -2.34 7.20
C PRO A 271 8.00 -1.10 8.09
N ILE A 272 8.01 -1.26 9.41
CA ILE A 272 8.26 -0.16 10.35
C ILE A 272 9.70 0.37 10.21
N LEU A 273 10.69 -0.52 10.07
CA LEU A 273 12.09 -0.11 9.88
C LEU A 273 12.29 0.54 8.50
N PHE A 274 11.58 0.04 7.49
CA PHE A 274 11.58 0.65 6.15
C PHE A 274 11.10 2.10 6.18
N LEU A 275 9.94 2.36 6.78
CA LEU A 275 9.38 3.71 6.90
C LEU A 275 10.30 4.63 7.71
N LYS A 276 10.88 4.13 8.81
CA LYS A 276 11.86 4.89 9.62
C LYS A 276 13.12 5.25 8.85
N LEU A 277 13.67 4.31 8.06
CA LEU A 277 14.83 4.59 7.23
C LEU A 277 14.50 5.64 6.17
N LYS A 278 13.34 5.52 5.52
CA LYS A 278 12.88 6.46 4.51
C LYS A 278 12.76 7.87 5.09
N ASP A 279 11.99 8.01 6.16
CA ASP A 279 11.78 9.29 6.85
C ASP A 279 13.12 9.91 7.29
N TRP A 280 14.03 9.08 7.82
CA TRP A 280 15.36 9.55 8.19
C TRP A 280 16.18 10.05 6.98
N ILE A 281 16.16 9.33 5.84
CA ILE A 281 16.87 9.75 4.61
C ILE A 281 16.30 11.06 4.10
N ASP A 282 14.97 11.19 4.03
CA ASP A 282 14.28 12.39 3.55
C ASP A 282 14.68 13.61 4.39
N ASN A 283 14.64 13.49 5.72
CA ASN A 283 15.07 14.55 6.66
C ASN A 283 16.55 14.95 6.50
N GLN A 284 17.44 13.99 6.22
CA GLN A 284 18.86 14.27 5.98
C GLN A 284 19.09 15.03 4.69
N VAL A 285 18.38 14.66 3.62
CA VAL A 285 18.47 15.32 2.32
C VAL A 285 18.10 16.79 2.46
N GLU A 286 16.94 17.09 3.06
CA GLU A 286 16.42 18.44 3.31
C GLU A 286 17.38 19.28 4.17
N SER A 287 17.89 18.71 5.27
CA SER A 287 18.81 19.41 6.17
C SER A 287 20.14 19.81 5.53
N GLY A 288 20.57 19.10 4.49
CA GLY A 288 21.80 19.40 3.77
C GLY A 288 21.69 20.51 2.73
N GLU A 289 20.47 20.83 2.28
CA GLU A 289 20.25 21.93 1.33
C GLU A 289 20.34 23.29 2.02
N ASN A 290 19.96 23.37 3.30
CA ASN A 290 19.99 24.60 4.09
C ASN A 290 21.40 25.05 4.56
N ASN A 291 22.42 24.20 4.37
CA ASN A 291 23.81 24.48 4.79
C ASN A 291 24.75 24.87 3.63
N LYS A 292 24.20 25.13 2.43
CA LYS A 292 24.94 25.66 1.27
C LYS A 292 24.59 27.11 1.02
#